data_AF-A0A950XSY4-F1
#
_entry.id   AF-A0A950XSY4-F1
#
_cell.length_a   1.000
_cell.length_b   1.000
_cell.length_c   1.000
_cell.angle_alpha   90.00
_cell.angle_beta   90.00
_cell.angle_gamma   90.00
#
_symmetry.space_group_name_H-M   'P 1'
#
loop_
_entity.id
_entity.type
_entity.pdbx_description
1 polymer ?
#
loop_
_entity_poly.entity_id
_entity_poly.type
_entity_poly.pdbx_seq_one_letter_code
_entity_poly.pdbx_strand_id
1 'polypeptide(L)'
;MFAAPRTVLPPPTHVGLRMEVHHLDLGAELVTVFGQLPGAGVADEIPLVTVLRDTLGDTDPDNDRLRYVWVHTSAPPTLLQRGAAFVPFFYFRPNLGKNADHRPSPALDLKDTANPVFTGLAESLTQVLALDPNGALVRSSTRSYRNNASDLQRQKISEALAVVRELEPDSTNSAFNESELLELKTRLFLAELPMGGLVSAQRLPRAYDKEHTRLEETRAHNWDLLRQRAEANGLYFEPFGLGESQTHALLWIARDEVNQKRSFDAQFLNIANPYDDLQLANWTGYTTWQNLNGQAVELIPLALYSLDYPKVPLLLADFRAAHNPKRSEMVRHAATDAVSGVLGISKWGNWPYLAGSVMFNFVTTRHGAARNRVARNNAYSEVREWLALDPKLDPDLRRELEKRLELLSINPLEASIAAEADIARRQYAALLKYADDPNGLPKRIEHDRNAELIAAEHSLKARAGMRTARVLSLGIYSEPELPPVELLAELDRERRAQHYRQFLETVVASGPQTEVVWNTDRIKEAVNGLAASGLGTRSAQLVERVRNMTTDRDTRDVCDRALENLDVGAGQ
;
A
#
# COMPACT_ATOMS: atom_id res chain seq x y z
N MET A 1 -8.52 -46.94 11.98
CA MET A 1 -8.32 -45.48 12.00
C MET A 1 -7.09 -45.21 11.16
N PHE A 2 -7.25 -45.13 9.83
CA PHE A 2 -6.13 -44.99 8.89
C PHE A 2 -5.99 -43.51 8.53
N ALA A 3 -4.84 -42.94 8.86
CA ALA A 3 -4.48 -41.58 8.48
C ALA A 3 -4.40 -41.49 6.96
N ALA A 4 -5.13 -40.54 6.38
CA ALA A 4 -5.04 -40.25 4.95
C ALA A 4 -3.61 -39.75 4.61
N PRO A 5 -3.03 -40.18 3.48
CA PRO A 5 -1.73 -39.71 3.05
C PRO A 5 -1.79 -38.21 2.76
N ARG A 6 -0.94 -37.43 3.43
CA ARG A 6 -0.65 -36.05 3.05
C ARG A 6 -0.07 -36.07 1.63
N THR A 7 -0.87 -35.65 0.65
CA THR A 7 -0.39 -35.27 -0.67
C THR A 7 0.62 -34.14 -0.48
N VAL A 8 1.90 -34.45 -0.63
CA VAL A 8 2.95 -33.44 -0.73
C VAL A 8 2.74 -32.78 -2.09
N LEU A 9 2.16 -31.58 -2.08
CA LEU A 9 2.06 -30.73 -3.25
C LEU A 9 3.49 -30.44 -3.75
N PRO A 10 3.74 -30.44 -5.07
CA PRO A 10 5.00 -29.93 -5.61
C PRO A 10 5.20 -28.48 -5.12
N PRO A 11 6.46 -28.03 -4.91
CA PRO A 11 6.71 -26.65 -4.54
C PRO A 11 6.03 -25.73 -5.56
N PRO A 12 5.32 -24.68 -5.12
CA PRO A 12 4.65 -23.77 -6.03
C PRO A 12 5.68 -23.21 -7.00
N THR A 13 5.42 -23.35 -8.30
CA THR A 13 6.08 -22.51 -9.31
C THR A 13 5.86 -21.07 -8.90
N HIS A 14 6.95 -20.35 -8.60
CA HIS A 14 6.94 -18.97 -8.14
C HIS A 14 6.01 -18.12 -9.01
N VAL A 15 5.31 -17.18 -8.37
CA VAL A 15 4.51 -16.16 -9.04
C VAL A 15 5.34 -15.60 -10.21
N GLY A 16 4.74 -15.45 -11.39
CA GLY A 16 5.40 -14.99 -12.61
C GLY A 16 5.80 -13.51 -12.56
N LEU A 17 6.42 -13.08 -11.47
CA LEU A 17 6.97 -11.75 -11.25
C LEU A 17 8.44 -11.75 -11.65
N ARG A 18 8.81 -10.81 -12.52
CA ARG A 18 10.20 -10.54 -12.88
C ARG A 18 10.58 -9.16 -12.37
N MET A 19 11.77 -9.04 -11.77
CA MET A 19 12.33 -7.75 -11.41
C MET A 19 13.36 -7.31 -12.45
N GLU A 20 13.41 -6.02 -12.72
CA GLU A 20 14.40 -5.37 -13.58
C GLU A 20 14.98 -4.17 -12.88
N VAL A 21 16.30 -4.02 -12.92
CA VAL A 21 17.01 -2.85 -12.39
C VAL A 21 17.52 -2.03 -13.56
N HIS A 22 17.08 -0.78 -13.62
CA HIS A 22 17.55 0.19 -14.61
C HIS A 22 18.41 1.25 -13.90
N HIS A 23 19.71 1.23 -14.15
CA HIS A 23 20.67 2.14 -13.54
C HIS A 23 20.63 3.52 -14.20
N LEU A 24 20.74 4.56 -13.38
CA LEU A 24 20.83 5.96 -13.79
C LEU A 24 22.25 6.49 -13.52
N ASP A 25 22.77 7.29 -14.44
CA ASP A 25 24.14 7.84 -14.39
C ASP A 25 24.46 8.67 -13.12
N LEU A 26 23.43 9.10 -12.38
CA LEU A 26 23.56 9.91 -11.16
C LEU A 26 23.65 9.08 -9.87
N GLY A 27 23.88 7.78 -9.96
CA GLY A 27 23.95 6.92 -8.78
C GLY A 27 22.58 6.68 -8.17
N ALA A 28 21.64 6.28 -9.01
CA ALA A 28 20.29 5.90 -8.61
C ALA A 28 19.79 4.79 -9.54
N GLU A 29 18.81 4.03 -9.09
CA GLU A 29 18.32 2.84 -9.77
C GLU A 29 16.80 2.79 -9.73
N LEU A 30 16.20 2.43 -10.87
CA LEU A 30 14.78 2.13 -10.97
C LEU A 30 14.59 0.63 -10.92
N VAL A 31 14.07 0.13 -9.80
CA VAL A 31 13.71 -1.28 -9.64
C VAL A 31 12.26 -1.45 -10.05
N THR A 32 12.01 -2.15 -11.15
CA THR A 32 10.66 -2.36 -11.71
C THR A 32 10.24 -3.81 -11.58
N VAL A 33 9.04 -4.03 -11.06
CA VAL A 33 8.39 -5.33 -10.95
C VAL A 33 7.44 -5.49 -12.14
N PHE A 34 7.64 -6.56 -12.91
CA PHE A 34 6.83 -6.97 -14.03
C PHE A 34 5.99 -8.18 -13.65
N GLY A 35 4.71 -8.18 -14.02
CA GLY A 35 3.85 -9.36 -13.98
C GLY A 35 3.65 -9.96 -15.36
N GLN A 36 3.51 -11.28 -15.43
CA GLN A 36 3.15 -11.99 -16.66
C GLN A 36 1.63 -12.14 -16.77
N LEU A 37 1.07 -11.77 -17.93
CA LEU A 37 -0.32 -12.07 -18.24
C LEU A 37 -0.50 -13.59 -18.47
N PRO A 38 -1.52 -14.22 -17.89
CA PRO A 38 -1.77 -15.65 -18.08
C PRO A 38 -2.04 -15.97 -19.56
N GLY A 39 -1.31 -16.94 -20.11
CA GLY A 39 -1.46 -17.38 -21.50
C GLY A 39 -0.73 -16.51 -22.53
N ALA A 40 -0.04 -15.45 -22.10
CA ALA A 40 0.81 -14.63 -22.95
C ALA A 40 2.28 -15.06 -22.80
N GLY A 41 3.06 -14.95 -23.88
CA GLY A 41 4.50 -15.28 -23.83
C GLY A 41 5.31 -14.24 -23.05
N VAL A 42 6.62 -14.47 -22.89
CA VAL A 42 7.55 -13.54 -22.21
C VAL A 42 7.53 -12.12 -22.80
N ALA A 43 7.12 -11.96 -24.06
CA ALA A 43 6.99 -10.66 -24.72
C ALA A 43 5.80 -9.80 -24.23
N ASP A 44 4.93 -10.33 -23.37
CA ASP A 44 3.68 -9.67 -22.93
C ASP A 44 3.68 -9.29 -21.44
N GLU A 45 4.85 -9.13 -20.84
CA GLU A 45 4.99 -8.63 -19.48
C GLU A 45 4.38 -7.23 -19.30
N ILE A 46 3.81 -7.00 -18.12
CA ILE A 46 3.22 -5.73 -17.71
C ILE A 46 4.06 -5.15 -16.57
N PRO A 47 4.60 -3.92 -16.70
CA PRO A 47 5.22 -3.25 -15.57
C PRO A 47 4.14 -2.87 -14.55
N LEU A 48 4.26 -3.34 -13.31
CA LEU A 48 3.25 -3.10 -12.29
C LEU A 48 3.67 -1.92 -11.40
N VAL A 49 4.86 -2.03 -10.81
CA VAL A 49 5.40 -1.08 -9.83
C VAL A 49 6.84 -0.77 -10.16
N THR A 50 7.23 0.51 -10.08
CA THR A 50 8.65 0.91 -10.08
C THR A 50 8.98 1.63 -8.79
N VAL A 51 10.13 1.32 -8.21
CA VAL A 51 10.68 1.99 -7.02
C VAL A 51 11.99 2.66 -7.41
N LEU A 52 12.16 3.93 -7.01
CA LEU A 52 13.46 4.60 -7.11
C LEU A 52 14.28 4.32 -5.85
N ARG A 53 15.43 3.69 -6.03
CA ARG A 53 16.49 3.57 -5.04
C ARG A 53 17.59 4.57 -5.36
N ASP A 54 18.01 5.35 -4.38
CA ASP A 54 19.10 6.31 -4.49
C ASP A 54 20.34 5.76 -3.78
N THR A 55 21.30 5.25 -4.59
CA THR A 55 22.51 4.56 -4.13
C THR A 55 23.73 5.47 -4.02
N LEU A 56 23.59 6.75 -4.34
CA LEU A 56 24.71 7.71 -4.47
C LEU A 56 25.81 7.28 -5.45
N GLY A 57 25.63 6.17 -6.17
CA GLY A 57 26.58 5.62 -7.13
C GLY A 57 27.63 4.69 -6.52
N ASP A 58 27.45 4.27 -5.26
CA ASP A 58 28.32 3.28 -4.63
C ASP A 58 27.63 1.90 -4.52
N THR A 59 28.32 0.96 -3.88
CA THR A 59 27.86 -0.43 -3.69
C THR A 59 27.48 -0.71 -2.24
N ASP A 60 27.36 0.32 -1.40
CA ASP A 60 27.12 0.17 0.03
C ASP A 60 25.62 0.26 0.35
N PRO A 61 24.94 -0.87 0.63
CA PRO A 61 23.51 -0.85 0.86
C PRO A 61 23.10 -0.09 2.13
N ASP A 62 24.03 0.27 3.02
CA ASP A 62 23.70 0.95 4.27
C ASP A 62 23.32 2.42 4.08
N ASN A 63 23.72 3.05 2.97
CA ASN A 63 23.37 4.44 2.63
C ASN A 63 22.26 4.55 1.56
N ASP A 64 21.80 3.42 1.03
CA ASP A 64 20.74 3.36 0.04
C ASP A 64 19.43 3.92 0.61
N ARG A 65 18.70 4.68 -0.20
CA ARG A 65 17.38 5.20 0.17
C ARG A 65 16.34 4.95 -0.89
N LEU A 66 15.23 4.34 -0.49
CA LEU A 66 14.03 4.29 -1.31
C LEU A 66 13.36 5.67 -1.29
N ARG A 67 13.09 6.25 -2.46
CA ARG A 67 12.55 7.61 -2.59
C ARG A 67 11.12 7.65 -3.10
N TYR A 68 10.83 6.97 -4.20
CA TYR A 68 9.55 7.09 -4.89
C TYR A 68 9.02 5.73 -5.28
N VAL A 69 7.69 5.58 -5.26
CA VAL A 69 6.99 4.43 -5.79
C VAL A 69 6.03 4.91 -6.88
N TRP A 70 6.10 4.31 -8.06
CA TRP A 70 5.15 4.51 -9.16
C TRP A 70 4.35 3.24 -9.39
N VAL A 71 3.07 3.43 -9.73
CA VAL A 71 2.12 2.36 -10.05
C VAL A 71 1.66 2.60 -11.47
N HIS A 72 1.97 1.67 -12.37
CA HIS A 72 1.86 1.87 -13.81
C HIS A 72 0.47 1.54 -14.35
N THR A 73 -0.29 0.69 -13.67
CA THR A 73 -1.69 0.33 -13.98
C THR A 73 -2.66 1.52 -14.01
N SER A 74 -2.22 2.72 -13.59
CA SER A 74 -3.09 3.89 -13.41
C SER A 74 -2.51 5.19 -13.99
N ALA A 75 -3.00 5.61 -15.15
CA ALA A 75 -2.63 6.90 -15.75
C ALA A 75 -3.31 8.11 -15.07
N PRO A 76 -2.71 9.32 -15.17
CA PRO A 76 -3.33 10.57 -14.74
C PRO A 76 -4.67 10.82 -15.44
N PRO A 77 -5.68 11.33 -14.72
CA PRO A 77 -6.99 11.57 -15.31
C PRO A 77 -6.97 12.75 -16.29
N THR A 78 -7.69 12.61 -17.40
CA THR A 78 -7.88 13.67 -18.41
C THR A 78 -8.71 14.82 -17.86
N LEU A 79 -8.70 15.98 -18.52
CA LEU A 79 -9.53 17.13 -18.11
C LEU A 79 -11.02 16.78 -18.04
N LEU A 80 -11.51 15.94 -18.96
CA LEU A 80 -12.91 15.49 -18.95
C LEU A 80 -13.20 14.53 -17.78
N GLN A 81 -12.28 13.61 -17.46
CA GLN A 81 -12.42 12.74 -16.28
C GLN A 81 -12.39 13.54 -14.98
N ARG A 82 -11.52 14.56 -14.90
CA ARG A 82 -11.51 15.50 -13.78
C ARG A 82 -12.88 16.18 -13.66
N GLY A 83 -13.44 16.66 -14.78
CA GLY A 83 -14.79 17.21 -14.87
C GLY A 83 -15.88 16.26 -14.36
N ALA A 84 -15.86 14.99 -14.79
CA ALA A 84 -16.82 13.98 -14.33
C ALA A 84 -16.70 13.72 -12.81
N ALA A 85 -15.49 13.71 -12.27
CA ALA A 85 -15.25 13.54 -10.84
C ALA A 85 -15.72 14.73 -9.98
N PHE A 86 -16.06 15.89 -10.57
CA PHE A 86 -16.71 17.00 -9.87
C PHE A 86 -18.22 16.81 -9.74
N VAL A 87 -18.86 15.90 -10.47
CA VAL A 87 -20.31 15.71 -10.44
C VAL A 87 -20.67 14.78 -9.28
N PRO A 88 -21.33 15.27 -8.21
CA PRO A 88 -21.80 14.41 -7.13
C PRO A 88 -22.75 13.35 -7.71
N PHE A 89 -22.71 12.13 -7.17
CA PHE A 89 -23.54 11.01 -7.60
C PHE A 89 -23.27 10.47 -9.02
N PHE A 90 -22.22 10.95 -9.70
CA PHE A 90 -21.81 10.39 -11.00
C PHE A 90 -20.93 9.15 -10.81
N TYR A 91 -21.57 7.98 -10.86
CA TYR A 91 -20.94 6.67 -10.62
C TYR A 91 -20.69 5.87 -11.93
N PHE A 92 -20.64 6.56 -13.06
CA PHE A 92 -20.33 5.97 -14.35
C PHE A 92 -18.88 6.25 -14.72
N ARG A 93 -18.24 5.27 -15.38
CA ARG A 93 -16.89 5.39 -15.93
C ARG A 93 -16.96 5.73 -17.40
N PRO A 94 -16.92 7.00 -17.80
CA PRO A 94 -16.83 7.32 -19.20
C PRO A 94 -15.38 7.01 -19.64
N ASN A 95 -15.23 6.12 -20.63
CA ASN A 95 -13.93 5.84 -21.24
C ASN A 95 -13.53 7.02 -22.15
N LEU A 96 -13.02 8.09 -21.53
CA LEU A 96 -12.70 9.37 -22.18
C LEU A 96 -11.21 9.50 -22.54
N GLY A 97 -10.54 8.37 -22.74
CA GLY A 97 -9.09 8.32 -22.93
C GLY A 97 -8.32 8.62 -21.64
N LYS A 98 -7.01 8.33 -21.65
CA LYS A 98 -6.10 8.60 -20.52
C LYS A 98 -4.80 9.22 -21.02
N ASN A 99 -4.20 10.05 -20.18
CA ASN A 99 -2.90 10.67 -20.48
C ASN A 99 -1.76 9.73 -20.08
N ALA A 100 -1.75 8.52 -20.63
CA ALA A 100 -0.77 7.49 -20.29
C ALA A 100 0.66 7.82 -20.78
N ASP A 101 0.82 8.82 -21.65
CA ASP A 101 2.12 9.26 -22.16
C ASP A 101 2.68 10.49 -21.40
N HIS A 102 1.93 11.03 -20.43
CA HIS A 102 2.43 12.14 -19.60
C HIS A 102 3.39 11.66 -18.52
N ARG A 103 4.26 12.58 -18.07
CA ARG A 103 5.16 12.37 -16.94
C ARG A 103 4.40 11.75 -15.76
N PRO A 104 4.81 10.54 -15.31
CA PRO A 104 4.11 9.85 -14.24
C PRO A 104 4.34 10.55 -12.89
N SER A 105 3.28 10.69 -12.12
CA SER A 105 3.36 11.15 -10.73
C SER A 105 3.59 9.95 -9.81
N PRO A 106 4.51 10.04 -8.84
CA PRO A 106 4.70 8.95 -7.88
C PRO A 106 3.43 8.73 -7.05
N ALA A 107 3.07 7.47 -6.84
CA ALA A 107 2.00 7.04 -5.97
C ALA A 107 2.38 7.21 -4.48
N LEU A 108 3.66 7.09 -4.15
CA LEU A 108 4.16 7.35 -2.81
C LEU A 108 5.52 8.03 -2.87
N ASP A 109 5.71 9.03 -2.00
CA ASP A 109 7.00 9.63 -1.70
C ASP A 109 7.47 9.08 -0.34
N LEU A 110 8.45 8.19 -0.38
CA LEU A 110 8.98 7.50 0.80
C LEU A 110 9.88 8.43 1.64
N LYS A 111 10.47 9.46 1.04
CA LYS A 111 11.35 10.42 1.73
C LYS A 111 10.57 11.32 2.70
N ASP A 112 9.35 11.68 2.33
CA ASP A 112 8.50 12.62 3.07
C ASP A 112 7.06 12.13 3.12
N THR A 113 6.89 10.97 3.76
CA THR A 113 5.57 10.37 3.98
C THR A 113 4.63 11.24 4.82
N ALA A 114 5.16 12.24 5.54
CA ALA A 114 4.38 13.17 6.33
C ALA A 114 3.77 14.31 5.50
N ASN A 115 4.40 14.71 4.39
CA ASN A 115 3.94 15.85 3.59
C ASN A 115 2.50 15.70 3.03
N PRO A 116 2.07 14.54 2.50
CA PRO A 116 0.67 14.34 2.11
C PRO A 116 -0.33 14.57 3.26
N VAL A 117 0.05 14.22 4.49
CA VAL A 117 -0.78 14.42 5.68
C VAL A 117 -0.91 15.91 6.00
N PHE A 118 0.22 16.64 6.01
CA PHE A 118 0.21 18.07 6.31
C PHE A 118 -0.41 18.93 5.22
N THR A 119 -0.17 18.62 3.95
CA THR A 119 -0.82 19.30 2.81
C THR A 119 -2.32 19.09 2.83
N GLY A 120 -2.79 17.87 3.08
CA GLY A 120 -4.22 17.58 3.25
C GLY A 120 -4.85 18.36 4.41
N LEU A 121 -4.15 18.47 5.55
CA LEU A 121 -4.60 19.28 6.69
C LEU A 121 -4.65 20.78 6.35
N ALA A 122 -3.57 21.33 5.78
CA ALA A 122 -3.48 22.73 5.39
C ALA A 122 -4.58 23.10 4.39
N GLU A 123 -4.75 22.30 3.33
CA GLU A 123 -5.80 22.48 2.34
C GLU A 123 -7.20 22.46 2.95
N SER A 124 -7.45 21.53 3.89
CA SER A 124 -8.74 21.43 4.58
C SER A 124 -9.04 22.68 5.40
N LEU A 125 -8.04 23.26 6.07
CA LEU A 125 -8.16 24.49 6.86
C LEU A 125 -8.41 25.69 5.94
N THR A 126 -7.66 25.85 4.84
CA THR A 126 -7.92 26.93 3.87
C THR A 126 -9.33 26.85 3.28
N GLN A 127 -9.87 25.65 3.00
CA GLN A 127 -11.23 25.52 2.47
C GLN A 127 -12.31 25.89 3.50
N VAL A 128 -12.05 25.67 4.79
CA VAL A 128 -12.95 26.08 5.87
C VAL A 128 -12.93 27.59 6.05
N LEU A 129 -11.77 28.22 5.86
CA LEU A 129 -11.57 29.66 6.10
C LEU A 129 -11.91 30.55 4.90
N ALA A 130 -11.65 30.13 3.67
CA ALA A 130 -11.73 30.98 2.47
C ALA A 130 -13.08 30.91 1.72
N LEU A 131 -13.93 29.93 2.00
CA LEU A 131 -15.21 29.73 1.29
C LEU A 131 -16.38 29.89 2.27
N ASP A 132 -16.87 31.13 2.33
CA ASP A 132 -18.04 31.66 3.06
C ASP A 132 -19.33 30.80 2.86
N PRO A 133 -20.39 30.92 3.69
CA PRO A 133 -21.47 29.94 3.84
C PRO A 133 -22.38 29.76 2.61
N ASN A 134 -22.29 30.61 1.57
CA ASN A 134 -23.11 30.51 0.35
C ASN A 134 -22.57 29.51 -0.71
N GLY A 135 -21.43 28.84 -0.46
CA GLY A 135 -20.75 27.99 -1.45
C GLY A 135 -21.15 26.50 -1.48
N ALA A 136 -22.35 26.10 -1.07
CA ALA A 136 -22.72 24.67 -0.90
C ALA A 136 -22.48 23.81 -2.16
N LEU A 137 -22.81 24.32 -3.35
CA LEU A 137 -22.61 23.62 -4.63
C LEU A 137 -21.13 23.52 -5.05
N VAL A 138 -20.33 24.54 -4.76
CA VAL A 138 -18.88 24.52 -5.03
C VAL A 138 -18.17 23.60 -4.04
N ARG A 139 -18.67 23.50 -2.80
CA ARG A 139 -18.14 22.59 -1.77
C ARG A 139 -18.46 21.13 -2.06
N SER A 140 -19.65 20.80 -2.56
CA SER A 140 -20.02 19.41 -2.87
C SER A 140 -19.21 18.84 -4.03
N SER A 141 -19.01 19.63 -5.10
CA SER A 141 -18.22 19.22 -6.27
C SER A 141 -16.73 19.08 -5.94
N THR A 142 -16.13 20.06 -5.25
CA THR A 142 -14.73 19.98 -4.82
C THR A 142 -14.47 18.83 -3.84
N ARG A 143 -15.43 18.54 -2.94
CA ARG A 143 -15.34 17.37 -2.05
C ARG A 143 -15.49 16.05 -2.79
N SER A 144 -16.41 15.94 -3.74
CA SER A 144 -16.57 14.73 -4.56
C SER A 144 -15.30 14.43 -5.34
N TYR A 145 -14.73 15.45 -6.00
CA TYR A 145 -13.45 15.34 -6.70
C TYR A 145 -12.32 14.89 -5.75
N ARG A 146 -12.18 15.53 -4.58
CA ARG A 146 -11.16 15.18 -3.59
C ARG A 146 -11.31 13.76 -3.07
N ASN A 147 -12.55 13.33 -2.78
CA ASN A 147 -12.83 11.97 -2.37
C ASN A 147 -12.38 11.01 -3.48
N ASN A 148 -12.88 11.17 -4.71
CA ASN A 148 -12.54 10.33 -5.85
C ASN A 148 -11.02 10.28 -6.13
N ALA A 149 -10.33 11.42 -6.03
CA ALA A 149 -8.88 11.50 -6.18
C ALA A 149 -8.15 10.77 -5.04
N SER A 150 -8.61 10.91 -3.80
CA SER A 150 -8.05 10.18 -2.65
C SER A 150 -8.30 8.68 -2.73
N ASP A 151 -9.45 8.25 -3.26
CA ASP A 151 -9.77 6.84 -3.45
C ASP A 151 -8.90 6.24 -4.55
N LEU A 152 -8.71 6.96 -5.66
CA LEU A 152 -7.78 6.55 -6.71
C LEU A 152 -6.36 6.42 -6.16
N GLN A 153 -5.88 7.39 -5.37
CA GLN A 153 -4.55 7.30 -4.78
C GLN A 153 -4.39 6.10 -3.85
N ARG A 154 -5.40 5.82 -3.02
CA ARG A 154 -5.41 4.65 -2.15
C ARG A 154 -5.41 3.34 -2.91
N GLN A 155 -6.19 3.26 -3.98
CA GLN A 155 -6.17 2.10 -4.86
C GLN A 155 -4.78 1.87 -5.44
N LYS A 156 -4.10 2.92 -5.94
CA LYS A 156 -2.70 2.80 -6.42
C LYS A 156 -1.77 2.22 -5.34
N ILE A 157 -1.87 2.73 -4.12
CA ILE A 157 -1.06 2.28 -2.99
C ILE A 157 -1.36 0.81 -2.66
N SER A 158 -2.64 0.42 -2.67
CA SER A 158 -3.08 -0.95 -2.40
C SER A 158 -2.61 -1.91 -3.50
N GLU A 159 -2.69 -1.52 -4.78
CA GLU A 159 -2.12 -2.29 -5.90
C GLU A 159 -0.60 -2.44 -5.74
N ALA A 160 0.12 -1.36 -5.41
CA ALA A 160 1.55 -1.48 -5.13
C ALA A 160 1.86 -2.41 -3.96
N LEU A 161 1.08 -2.33 -2.88
CA LEU A 161 1.29 -3.14 -1.68
C LEU A 161 1.07 -4.62 -1.96
N ALA A 162 0.03 -4.98 -2.72
CA ALA A 162 -0.24 -6.36 -3.08
C ALA A 162 0.89 -6.93 -3.97
N VAL A 163 1.36 -6.18 -4.97
CA VAL A 163 2.52 -6.59 -5.80
C VAL A 163 3.77 -6.79 -4.96
N VAL A 164 4.06 -5.85 -4.07
CA VAL A 164 5.27 -5.90 -3.24
C VAL A 164 5.18 -7.02 -2.19
N ARG A 165 4.00 -7.35 -1.68
CA ARG A 165 3.79 -8.44 -0.70
C ARG A 165 4.21 -9.78 -1.26
N GLU A 166 3.95 -10.03 -2.54
CA GLU A 166 4.33 -11.25 -3.27
C GLU A 166 5.84 -11.36 -3.56
N LEU A 167 6.60 -10.28 -3.37
CA LEU A 167 8.06 -10.35 -3.48
C LEU A 167 8.64 -11.09 -2.26
N GLU A 168 9.45 -12.11 -2.54
CA GLU A 168 10.24 -12.86 -1.56
C GLU A 168 11.69 -12.37 -1.54
N PRO A 169 12.28 -12.13 -0.35
CA PRO A 169 13.65 -11.64 -0.22
C PRO A 169 14.70 -12.65 -0.68
N ASP A 170 14.41 -13.96 -0.59
CA ASP A 170 15.37 -15.04 -0.87
C ASP A 170 15.29 -15.61 -2.30
N SER A 171 14.44 -15.04 -3.15
CA SER A 171 14.41 -15.43 -4.56
C SER A 171 15.73 -15.00 -5.21
N THR A 172 16.36 -15.87 -6.01
CA THR A 172 17.65 -15.63 -6.70
C THR A 172 17.67 -14.40 -7.63
N ASN A 173 16.54 -13.69 -7.75
CA ASN A 173 16.33 -12.48 -8.53
C ASN A 173 15.87 -11.28 -7.66
N SER A 174 15.95 -11.32 -6.33
CA SER A 174 15.52 -10.20 -5.48
C SER A 174 16.43 -8.99 -5.64
N ALA A 175 15.91 -7.93 -6.25
CA ALA A 175 16.62 -6.65 -6.40
C ALA A 175 16.62 -5.83 -5.09
N PHE A 176 15.74 -6.17 -4.15
CA PHE A 176 15.59 -5.53 -2.85
C PHE A 176 16.18 -6.39 -1.73
N ASN A 177 16.87 -5.75 -0.79
CA ASN A 177 17.24 -6.38 0.47
C ASN A 177 16.01 -6.56 1.38
N GLU A 178 16.07 -7.44 2.38
CA GLU A 178 15.00 -7.70 3.35
C GLU A 178 14.55 -6.42 4.06
N SER A 179 15.50 -5.56 4.45
CA SER A 179 15.21 -4.28 5.11
C SER A 179 14.48 -3.28 4.20
N GLU A 180 14.90 -3.20 2.94
CA GLU A 180 14.26 -2.34 1.92
C GLU A 180 12.83 -2.82 1.64
N LEU A 181 12.66 -4.12 1.50
CA LEU A 181 11.37 -4.73 1.25
C LEU A 181 10.41 -4.54 2.44
N LEU A 182 10.92 -4.71 3.67
CA LEU A 182 10.18 -4.41 4.88
C LEU A 182 9.77 -2.93 4.95
N GLU A 183 10.70 -2.00 4.69
CA GLU A 183 10.37 -0.57 4.64
C GLU A 183 9.30 -0.30 3.59
N LEU A 184 9.47 -0.80 2.37
CA LEU A 184 8.53 -0.60 1.27
C LEU A 184 7.13 -1.12 1.61
N LYS A 185 7.01 -2.38 2.08
CA LYS A 185 5.74 -3.00 2.52
C LYS A 185 5.08 -2.16 3.60
N THR A 186 5.83 -1.79 4.64
CA THR A 186 5.29 -1.05 5.78
C THR A 186 4.86 0.37 5.39
N ARG A 187 5.65 1.06 4.56
CA ARG A 187 5.37 2.43 4.14
C ARG A 187 4.14 2.50 3.23
N LEU A 188 4.01 1.54 2.31
CA LEU A 188 2.81 1.43 1.46
C LEU A 188 1.57 1.19 2.32
N PHE A 189 1.61 0.25 3.27
CA PHE A 189 0.49 0.06 4.19
C PHE A 189 0.17 1.31 5.02
N LEU A 190 1.19 1.92 5.64
CA LEU A 190 1.00 3.11 6.46
C LEU A 190 0.44 4.28 5.65
N ALA A 191 0.72 4.36 4.35
CA ALA A 191 0.14 5.38 3.48
C ALA A 191 -1.37 5.23 3.30
N GLU A 192 -1.94 4.03 3.52
CA GLU A 192 -3.39 3.82 3.54
C GLU A 192 -4.05 4.30 4.83
N LEU A 193 -3.30 4.34 5.93
CA LEU A 193 -3.80 4.72 7.25
C LEU A 193 -3.83 6.24 7.43
N PRO A 194 -4.86 6.78 8.09
CA PRO A 194 -4.86 8.18 8.49
C PRO A 194 -3.69 8.44 9.42
N MET A 195 -2.84 9.40 9.07
CA MET A 195 -1.62 9.77 9.82
C MET A 195 -0.49 8.71 9.80
N GLY A 196 -0.59 7.63 9.01
CA GLY A 196 0.47 6.61 8.98
C GLY A 196 1.80 7.16 8.46
N GLY A 197 1.78 8.21 7.64
CA GLY A 197 2.97 8.95 7.22
C GLY A 197 3.74 9.68 8.34
N LEU A 198 3.20 9.73 9.56
CA LEU A 198 3.90 10.28 10.73
C LEU A 198 4.71 9.23 11.51
N VAL A 199 4.61 7.96 11.12
CA VAL A 199 5.38 6.89 11.76
C VAL A 199 6.84 7.01 11.34
N SER A 200 7.71 7.10 12.35
CA SER A 200 9.16 7.17 12.14
C SER A 200 9.72 5.84 11.64
N ALA A 201 10.83 5.90 10.91
CA ALA A 201 11.53 4.71 10.38
C ALA A 201 11.79 3.65 11.47
N GLN A 202 12.19 4.09 12.67
CA GLN A 202 12.45 3.23 13.84
C GLN A 202 11.24 2.38 14.28
N ARG A 203 10.02 2.81 13.97
CA ARG A 203 8.79 2.12 14.36
C ARG A 203 8.22 1.25 13.24
N LEU A 204 8.84 1.24 12.06
CA LEU A 204 8.35 0.46 10.92
C LEU A 204 8.32 -1.05 11.23
N PRO A 205 9.38 -1.70 11.76
CA PRO A 205 9.33 -3.14 12.01
C PRO A 205 8.18 -3.52 12.95
N ARG A 206 8.03 -2.78 14.05
CA ARG A 206 6.93 -3.01 15.00
C ARG A 206 5.55 -2.73 14.39
N ALA A 207 5.44 -1.77 13.48
CA ALA A 207 4.19 -1.48 12.79
C ALA A 207 3.83 -2.61 11.82
N TYR A 208 4.83 -3.12 11.09
CA TYR A 208 4.72 -4.27 10.21
C TYR A 208 4.27 -5.52 10.95
N ASP A 209 4.99 -5.93 12.01
CA ASP A 209 4.65 -7.14 12.77
C ASP A 209 3.21 -7.08 13.30
N LYS A 210 2.85 -5.93 13.90
CA LYS A 210 1.51 -5.71 14.45
C LYS A 210 0.43 -5.79 13.37
N GLU A 211 0.71 -5.27 12.18
CA GLU A 211 -0.21 -5.35 11.06
C GLU A 211 -0.32 -6.78 10.54
N HIS A 212 0.81 -7.44 10.28
CA HIS A 212 0.88 -8.79 9.76
C HIS A 212 0.10 -9.76 10.64
N THR A 213 0.39 -9.76 11.95
CA THR A 213 -0.35 -10.57 12.93
C THR A 213 -1.84 -10.26 12.89
N ARG A 214 -2.22 -8.97 12.80
CA ARG A 214 -3.64 -8.60 12.75
C ARG A 214 -4.33 -9.09 11.48
N LEU A 215 -3.65 -9.05 10.33
CA LEU A 215 -4.19 -9.53 9.05
C LEU A 215 -4.35 -11.05 9.10
N GLU A 216 -3.36 -11.78 9.59
CA GLU A 216 -3.43 -13.24 9.76
C GLU A 216 -4.55 -13.64 10.72
N GLU A 217 -4.67 -12.99 11.87
CA GLU A 217 -5.77 -13.22 12.81
C GLU A 217 -7.14 -12.93 12.18
N THR A 218 -7.25 -11.84 11.43
CA THR A 218 -8.49 -11.45 10.74
C THR A 218 -8.85 -12.49 9.67
N ARG A 219 -7.87 -12.91 8.87
CA ARG A 219 -8.03 -13.88 7.80
C ARG A 219 -8.43 -15.23 8.36
N ALA A 220 -7.71 -15.74 9.37
CA ALA A 220 -8.02 -17.00 10.03
C ALA A 220 -9.43 -16.98 10.63
N HIS A 221 -9.80 -15.89 11.32
CA HIS A 221 -11.13 -15.72 11.88
C HIS A 221 -12.23 -15.71 10.81
N ASN A 222 -12.04 -14.93 9.74
CA ASN A 222 -13.01 -14.83 8.65
C ASN A 222 -13.12 -16.13 7.84
N TRP A 223 -12.01 -16.84 7.65
CA TRP A 223 -11.96 -18.15 7.02
C TRP A 223 -12.83 -19.14 7.81
N ASP A 224 -12.62 -19.24 9.13
CA ASP A 224 -13.41 -20.14 9.97
C ASP A 224 -14.89 -19.75 10.00
N LEU A 225 -15.19 -18.46 10.14
CA LEU A 225 -16.57 -17.97 10.11
C LEU A 225 -17.28 -18.31 8.79
N LEU A 226 -16.64 -18.00 7.66
CA LEU A 226 -17.25 -18.21 6.35
C LEU A 226 -17.40 -19.69 6.04
N ARG A 227 -16.38 -20.50 6.35
CA ARG A 227 -16.42 -21.95 6.16
C ARG A 227 -17.52 -22.60 7.00
N GLN A 228 -17.58 -22.33 8.30
CA GLN A 228 -18.63 -22.90 9.17
C GLN A 228 -20.03 -22.50 8.70
N ARG A 229 -20.19 -21.25 8.24
CA ARG A 229 -21.47 -20.76 7.72
C ARG A 229 -21.81 -21.38 6.37
N ALA A 230 -20.84 -21.56 5.48
CA ALA A 230 -21.04 -22.27 4.22
C ALA A 230 -21.49 -23.72 4.49
N GLU A 231 -20.74 -24.46 5.32
CA GLU A 231 -21.06 -25.84 5.70
C GLU A 231 -22.45 -25.97 6.35
N ALA A 232 -22.79 -25.09 7.29
CA ALA A 232 -24.11 -25.07 7.93
C ALA A 232 -25.27 -24.79 6.96
N ASN A 233 -25.00 -24.07 5.87
CA ASN A 233 -25.95 -23.77 4.82
C ASN A 233 -25.87 -24.77 3.65
N GLY A 234 -25.08 -25.85 3.75
CA GLY A 234 -24.90 -26.85 2.69
C GLY A 234 -24.19 -26.31 1.44
N LEU A 235 -23.37 -25.27 1.58
CA LEU A 235 -22.55 -24.72 0.51
C LEU A 235 -21.13 -25.26 0.59
N TYR A 236 -20.44 -25.33 -0.55
CA TYR A 236 -19.03 -25.68 -0.61
C TYR A 236 -18.18 -24.42 -0.52
N PHE A 237 -17.17 -24.48 0.34
CA PHE A 237 -16.21 -23.41 0.57
C PHE A 237 -14.89 -23.77 -0.10
N GLU A 238 -14.41 -22.90 -0.99
CA GLU A 238 -13.10 -23.05 -1.64
C GLU A 238 -12.26 -21.79 -1.44
N PRO A 239 -11.12 -21.87 -0.74
CA PRO A 239 -10.23 -20.73 -0.56
C PRO A 239 -9.36 -20.49 -1.80
N PHE A 240 -9.09 -19.22 -2.08
CA PHE A 240 -8.27 -18.74 -3.19
C PHE A 240 -7.28 -17.66 -2.73
N GLY A 241 -6.21 -17.47 -3.47
CA GLY A 241 -5.30 -16.34 -3.30
C GLY A 241 -3.95 -16.57 -3.97
N LEU A 242 -3.01 -15.63 -3.77
CA LEU A 242 -1.69 -15.65 -4.39
C LEU A 242 -0.70 -16.42 -3.50
N GLY A 243 0.11 -17.26 -4.13
CA GLY A 243 1.11 -18.09 -3.45
C GLY A 243 0.49 -19.01 -2.40
N GLU A 244 0.94 -18.88 -1.15
CA GLU A 244 0.43 -19.60 0.01
C GLU A 244 -0.69 -18.84 0.75
N SER A 245 -0.92 -17.57 0.39
CA SER A 245 -1.89 -16.72 1.08
C SER A 245 -3.31 -16.97 0.56
N GLN A 246 -4.19 -17.50 1.41
CA GLN A 246 -5.61 -17.68 1.09
C GLN A 246 -6.40 -16.42 1.48
N THR A 247 -6.31 -15.38 0.65
CA THR A 247 -6.91 -14.05 0.89
C THR A 247 -8.39 -13.98 0.52
N HIS A 248 -8.87 -14.91 -0.30
CA HIS A 248 -10.23 -14.92 -0.85
C HIS A 248 -10.89 -16.28 -0.65
N ALA A 249 -12.22 -16.32 -0.78
CA ALA A 249 -12.97 -17.57 -0.78
C ALA A 249 -14.17 -17.49 -1.72
N LEU A 250 -14.38 -18.55 -2.49
CA LEU A 250 -15.54 -18.72 -3.36
C LEU A 250 -16.49 -19.73 -2.71
N LEU A 251 -17.77 -19.36 -2.68
CA LEU A 251 -18.83 -20.27 -2.29
C LEU A 251 -19.47 -20.89 -3.52
N TRP A 252 -19.70 -22.20 -3.45
CA TRP A 252 -20.34 -22.97 -4.51
C TRP A 252 -21.59 -23.68 -4.00
N ILE A 253 -22.48 -23.99 -4.93
CA ILE A 253 -23.59 -24.92 -4.72
C ILE A 253 -23.52 -26.02 -5.77
N ALA A 254 -23.83 -27.25 -5.38
CA ALA A 254 -23.97 -28.34 -6.34
C ALA A 254 -25.29 -28.21 -7.11
N ARG A 255 -25.25 -28.42 -8.43
CA ARG A 255 -26.42 -28.20 -9.31
C ARG A 255 -27.63 -29.05 -8.90
N ASP A 256 -27.41 -30.25 -8.39
CA ASP A 256 -28.43 -31.18 -7.90
C ASP A 256 -29.08 -30.74 -6.57
N GLU A 257 -28.48 -29.78 -5.86
CA GLU A 257 -28.99 -29.28 -4.58
C GLU A 257 -29.86 -28.02 -4.71
N VAL A 258 -29.87 -27.33 -5.85
CA VAL A 258 -30.50 -26.01 -6.08
C VAL A 258 -32.02 -25.96 -5.79
N ASN A 259 -32.72 -27.09 -5.68
CA ASN A 259 -34.16 -27.15 -5.35
C ASN A 259 -34.48 -27.92 -4.06
N GLN A 260 -33.47 -28.18 -3.23
CA GLN A 260 -33.66 -28.89 -1.97
C GLN A 260 -34.15 -27.91 -0.90
N LYS A 261 -35.25 -28.24 -0.22
CA LYS A 261 -35.72 -27.43 0.92
C LYS A 261 -34.72 -27.48 2.07
N ARG A 262 -33.94 -26.41 2.23
CA ARG A 262 -32.98 -26.22 3.32
C ARG A 262 -33.15 -24.84 3.94
N SER A 263 -32.83 -24.73 5.23
CA SER A 263 -32.74 -23.43 5.90
C SER A 263 -31.52 -22.68 5.38
N PHE A 264 -31.69 -21.41 5.04
CA PHE A 264 -30.62 -20.58 4.53
C PHE A 264 -30.52 -19.23 5.27
N ASP A 265 -29.33 -18.90 5.75
CA ASP A 265 -29.02 -17.62 6.42
C ASP A 265 -28.56 -16.56 5.41
N ALA A 266 -29.53 -15.95 4.74
CA ALA A 266 -29.29 -14.88 3.77
C ALA A 266 -28.68 -13.62 4.39
N GLN A 267 -28.90 -13.38 5.69
CA GLN A 267 -28.45 -12.16 6.33
C GLN A 267 -26.93 -12.17 6.55
N PHE A 268 -26.38 -13.30 7.01
CA PHE A 268 -24.94 -13.42 7.21
C PHE A 268 -24.18 -13.42 5.89
N LEU A 269 -24.59 -14.28 4.94
CA LEU A 269 -23.89 -14.42 3.66
C LEU A 269 -24.15 -13.22 2.73
N ASN A 270 -25.19 -12.43 2.99
CA ASN A 270 -25.58 -11.28 2.18
C ASN A 270 -25.83 -11.63 0.70
N ILE A 271 -26.32 -12.85 0.45
CA ILE A 271 -26.73 -13.35 -0.85
C ILE A 271 -28.14 -13.94 -0.74
N ALA A 272 -28.89 -13.99 -1.84
CA ALA A 272 -30.24 -14.57 -1.84
C ALA A 272 -30.22 -16.08 -1.56
N ASN A 273 -31.35 -16.65 -1.12
CA ASN A 273 -31.45 -18.11 -0.91
C ASN A 273 -31.19 -18.85 -2.23
N PRO A 274 -30.13 -19.69 -2.34
CA PRO A 274 -29.84 -20.40 -3.57
C PRO A 274 -30.78 -21.60 -3.82
N TYR A 275 -31.50 -22.07 -2.79
CA TYR A 275 -32.33 -23.27 -2.84
C TYR A 275 -33.75 -23.07 -3.42
N ASP A 276 -34.17 -21.80 -3.57
CA ASP A 276 -35.46 -21.42 -4.14
C ASP A 276 -35.29 -20.56 -5.40
N ASP A 277 -34.10 -20.60 -6.02
CA ASP A 277 -33.71 -19.68 -7.08
C ASP A 277 -33.86 -20.29 -8.48
N LEU A 278 -34.87 -19.81 -9.21
CA LEU A 278 -35.15 -20.23 -10.59
C LEU A 278 -33.99 -19.93 -11.56
N GLN A 279 -33.14 -18.94 -11.26
CA GLN A 279 -31.99 -18.61 -12.09
C GLN A 279 -30.90 -19.65 -11.96
N LEU A 280 -30.68 -20.17 -10.75
CA LEU A 280 -29.72 -21.25 -10.52
C LEU A 280 -30.22 -22.57 -11.10
N ALA A 281 -31.53 -22.84 -11.04
CA ALA A 281 -32.12 -24.04 -11.64
C ALA A 281 -31.90 -24.08 -13.16
N ASN A 282 -31.91 -22.91 -13.80
CA ASN A 282 -31.66 -22.74 -15.24
C ASN A 282 -30.30 -22.08 -15.52
N TRP A 283 -29.29 -22.35 -14.68
CA TRP A 283 -28.00 -21.69 -14.77
C TRP A 283 -27.29 -21.97 -16.09
N THR A 284 -26.93 -20.90 -16.80
CA THR A 284 -26.23 -20.90 -18.09
C THR A 284 -24.82 -20.29 -18.01
N GLY A 285 -24.40 -19.84 -16.83
CA GLY A 285 -23.08 -19.28 -16.61
C GLY A 285 -22.00 -20.35 -16.42
N TYR A 286 -20.84 -19.92 -15.92
CA TYR A 286 -19.72 -20.82 -15.61
C TYR A 286 -20.14 -21.92 -14.64
N THR A 287 -19.71 -23.15 -14.92
CA THR A 287 -19.77 -24.30 -14.00
C THR A 287 -18.47 -25.07 -14.05
N THR A 288 -18.17 -25.81 -12.98
CA THR A 288 -16.99 -26.66 -12.91
C THR A 288 -17.34 -28.02 -12.33
N TRP A 289 -16.60 -29.05 -12.72
CA TRP A 289 -16.76 -30.40 -12.19
C TRP A 289 -15.67 -30.65 -11.16
N GLN A 290 -16.07 -30.95 -9.92
CA GLN A 290 -15.14 -31.32 -8.86
C GLN A 290 -15.46 -32.71 -8.32
N ASN A 291 -14.41 -33.46 -7.98
CA ASN A 291 -14.54 -34.75 -7.33
C ASN A 291 -14.69 -34.56 -5.82
N LEU A 292 -15.93 -34.57 -5.33
CA LEU A 292 -16.26 -34.43 -3.92
C LEU A 292 -16.61 -35.81 -3.36
N ASN A 293 -15.86 -36.27 -2.37
CA ASN A 293 -16.04 -37.59 -1.74
C ASN A 293 -16.07 -38.78 -2.74
N GLY A 294 -15.32 -38.66 -3.84
CA GLY A 294 -15.26 -39.69 -4.89
C GLY A 294 -16.41 -39.66 -5.91
N GLN A 295 -17.28 -38.64 -5.86
CA GLN A 295 -18.31 -38.40 -6.87
C GLN A 295 -17.99 -37.12 -7.64
N ALA A 296 -18.13 -37.17 -8.97
CA ALA A 296 -18.04 -35.98 -9.81
C ALA A 296 -19.33 -35.17 -9.67
N VAL A 297 -19.22 -33.99 -9.09
CA VAL A 297 -20.34 -33.09 -8.82
C VAL A 297 -20.14 -31.82 -9.64
N GLU A 298 -21.20 -31.37 -10.31
CA GLU A 298 -21.21 -30.09 -11.03
C GLU A 298 -21.50 -28.95 -10.04
N LEU A 299 -20.55 -28.03 -9.93
CA LEU A 299 -20.60 -26.88 -9.04
C LEU A 299 -20.91 -25.59 -9.80
N ILE A 300 -21.79 -24.79 -9.22
CA ILE A 300 -22.16 -23.45 -9.68
C ILE A 300 -21.58 -22.43 -8.69
N PRO A 301 -20.81 -21.43 -9.14
CA PRO A 301 -20.29 -20.40 -8.25
C PRO A 301 -21.43 -19.49 -7.78
N LEU A 302 -21.46 -19.19 -6.49
CA LEU A 302 -22.46 -18.30 -5.90
C LEU A 302 -21.90 -16.91 -5.61
N ALA A 303 -20.79 -16.86 -4.88
CA ALA A 303 -20.27 -15.61 -4.35
C ALA A 303 -18.78 -15.66 -3.97
N LEU A 304 -18.06 -14.61 -4.34
CA LEU A 304 -16.66 -14.40 -3.97
C LEU A 304 -16.58 -13.47 -2.76
N TYR A 305 -15.80 -13.86 -1.75
CA TYR A 305 -15.55 -13.10 -0.53
C TYR A 305 -14.07 -12.77 -0.35
N SER A 306 -13.79 -11.62 0.25
CA SER A 306 -12.46 -11.28 0.80
C SER A 306 -12.41 -11.67 2.26
N LEU A 307 -11.35 -12.37 2.64
CA LEU A 307 -11.07 -12.82 4.00
C LEU A 307 -10.25 -11.79 4.80
N ASP A 308 -9.64 -10.82 4.14
CA ASP A 308 -8.81 -9.80 4.79
C ASP A 308 -9.63 -8.59 5.26
N TYR A 309 -10.90 -8.51 4.88
CA TYR A 309 -11.77 -7.43 5.33
C TYR A 309 -11.98 -7.48 6.85
N PRO A 310 -11.81 -6.34 7.56
CA PRO A 310 -11.89 -6.36 9.01
C PRO A 310 -13.28 -6.78 9.49
N LYS A 311 -13.31 -7.75 10.41
CA LYS A 311 -14.45 -8.26 11.22
C LYS A 311 -15.34 -9.31 10.57
N VAL A 312 -15.70 -9.16 9.30
CA VAL A 312 -16.56 -10.10 8.59
C VAL A 312 -16.07 -10.28 7.16
N PRO A 313 -16.22 -11.47 6.57
CA PRO A 313 -15.93 -11.68 5.15
C PRO A 313 -16.72 -10.70 4.28
N LEU A 314 -16.04 -10.01 3.38
CA LEU A 314 -16.67 -9.02 2.51
C LEU A 314 -17.12 -9.68 1.21
N LEU A 315 -18.41 -9.62 0.90
CA LEU A 315 -18.92 -10.03 -0.41
C LEU A 315 -18.39 -9.10 -1.50
N LEU A 316 -17.54 -9.64 -2.38
CA LEU A 316 -16.94 -8.93 -3.49
C LEU A 316 -17.80 -9.06 -4.74
N ALA A 317 -18.16 -10.29 -5.12
CA ALA A 317 -18.97 -10.57 -6.30
C ALA A 317 -20.10 -11.55 -5.97
N ASP A 318 -21.29 -11.27 -6.50
CA ASP A 318 -22.44 -12.18 -6.50
C ASP A 318 -22.67 -12.64 -7.94
N PHE A 319 -22.61 -13.96 -8.17
CA PHE A 319 -22.76 -14.55 -9.49
C PHE A 319 -24.19 -14.45 -10.04
N ARG A 320 -25.19 -14.26 -9.18
CA ARG A 320 -26.59 -14.15 -9.61
C ARG A 320 -26.97 -12.70 -9.86
N ALA A 321 -26.48 -11.80 -9.01
CA ALA A 321 -26.86 -10.40 -9.05
C ALA A 321 -25.63 -9.47 -9.09
N ALA A 322 -25.03 -9.35 -10.28
CA ALA A 322 -23.82 -8.56 -10.51
C ALA A 322 -23.93 -7.08 -10.05
N HIS A 323 -25.14 -6.53 -9.95
CA HIS A 323 -25.37 -5.14 -9.54
C HIS A 323 -25.74 -4.96 -8.06
N ASN A 324 -26.02 -6.03 -7.31
CA ASN A 324 -26.46 -5.90 -5.91
C ASN A 324 -25.41 -5.23 -5.02
N PRO A 325 -24.12 -5.61 -5.06
CA PRO A 325 -23.09 -4.91 -4.28
C PRO A 325 -22.96 -3.44 -4.72
N LYS A 326 -22.99 -3.17 -6.04
CA LYS A 326 -22.94 -1.82 -6.61
C LYS A 326 -24.10 -0.93 -6.15
N ARG A 327 -25.34 -1.43 -6.19
CA ARG A 327 -26.54 -0.66 -5.77
C ARG A 327 -26.47 -0.31 -4.29
N SER A 328 -26.08 -1.28 -3.45
CA SER A 328 -25.88 -1.05 -2.02
C SER A 328 -24.81 0.03 -1.79
N GLU A 329 -23.77 0.05 -2.62
CA GLU A 329 -22.71 1.06 -2.56
C GLU A 329 -23.15 2.45 -3.04
N MET A 330 -23.86 2.55 -4.17
CA MET A 330 -24.40 3.82 -4.68
C MET A 330 -25.35 4.47 -3.67
N VAL A 331 -26.23 3.69 -3.03
CA VAL A 331 -27.15 4.20 -1.98
C VAL A 331 -26.36 4.73 -0.77
N ARG A 332 -25.27 4.05 -0.39
CA ARG A 332 -24.39 4.50 0.71
C ARG A 332 -23.60 5.75 0.35
N HIS A 333 -23.12 5.86 -0.88
CA HIS A 333 -22.47 7.08 -1.36
C HIS A 333 -23.46 8.24 -1.37
N ALA A 334 -24.67 8.00 -1.89
CA ALA A 334 -25.70 9.02 -1.93
C ALA A 334 -26.06 9.55 -0.54
N ALA A 335 -26.16 8.67 0.47
CA ALA A 335 -26.40 9.07 1.85
C ALA A 335 -25.25 9.90 2.44
N THR A 336 -23.99 9.54 2.14
CA THR A 336 -22.81 10.27 2.64
C THR A 336 -22.68 11.65 2.00
N ASP A 337 -22.91 11.72 0.68
CA ASP A 337 -22.83 12.95 -0.11
C ASP A 337 -24.01 13.89 0.20
N ALA A 338 -25.21 13.37 0.46
CA ALA A 338 -26.37 14.17 0.86
C ALA A 338 -26.19 14.79 2.26
N VAL A 339 -25.75 14.01 3.25
CA VAL A 339 -25.55 14.51 4.63
C VAL A 339 -24.42 15.54 4.70
N SER A 340 -23.35 15.37 3.93
CA SER A 340 -22.20 16.28 3.97
C SER A 340 -22.26 17.44 2.97
N GLY A 341 -22.95 17.27 1.83
CA GLY A 341 -23.03 18.23 0.73
C GLY A 341 -24.26 19.14 0.77
N VAL A 342 -25.44 18.62 1.14
CA VAL A 342 -26.70 19.39 1.12
C VAL A 342 -26.95 20.08 2.46
N LEU A 343 -26.57 19.46 3.58
CA LEU A 343 -26.78 20.04 4.92
C LEU A 343 -25.64 20.96 5.40
N GLY A 344 -24.57 21.12 4.61
CA GLY A 344 -23.44 22.02 4.96
C GLY A 344 -22.61 21.58 6.18
N ILE A 345 -22.90 20.43 6.79
CA ILE A 345 -22.20 19.92 7.97
C ILE A 345 -20.81 19.41 7.53
N SER A 346 -19.78 20.23 7.73
CA SER A 346 -18.40 19.79 7.53
C SER A 346 -17.92 19.03 8.77
N LYS A 347 -17.14 17.97 8.56
CA LYS A 347 -16.52 17.22 9.66
C LYS A 347 -15.59 18.08 10.53
N TRP A 348 -15.09 19.22 10.04
CA TRP A 348 -14.08 20.01 10.75
C TRP A 348 -14.60 21.35 11.31
N GLY A 349 -15.78 21.80 10.89
CA GLY A 349 -16.45 22.99 11.45
C GLY A 349 -17.49 22.69 12.52
N ASN A 350 -17.80 21.40 12.74
CA ASN A 350 -18.74 20.92 13.75
C ASN A 350 -18.10 19.75 14.50
N TRP A 351 -17.25 20.07 15.47
CA TRP A 351 -16.61 19.10 16.37
C TRP A 351 -17.59 18.08 16.98
N PRO A 352 -18.82 18.46 17.39
CA PRO A 352 -19.85 17.51 17.80
C PRO A 352 -20.22 16.47 16.73
N TYR A 353 -20.30 16.85 15.45
CA TYR A 353 -20.53 15.91 14.36
C TYR A 353 -19.30 15.03 14.09
N LEU A 354 -18.08 15.56 14.21
CA LEU A 354 -16.85 14.74 14.12
C LEU A 354 -16.84 13.69 15.22
N ALA A 355 -17.01 14.10 16.47
CA ALA A 355 -17.08 13.22 17.64
C ALA A 355 -18.24 12.22 17.50
N GLY A 356 -19.41 12.69 17.05
CA GLY A 356 -20.58 11.87 16.80
C GLY A 356 -20.37 10.85 15.67
N SER A 357 -19.71 11.23 14.58
CA SER A 357 -19.38 10.32 13.47
C SER A 357 -18.28 9.33 13.85
N VAL A 358 -17.32 9.73 14.69
CA VAL A 358 -16.28 8.84 15.25
C VAL A 358 -16.91 7.87 16.24
N MET A 359 -17.79 8.31 17.15
CA MET A 359 -18.52 7.44 18.07
C MET A 359 -19.51 6.54 17.35
N PHE A 360 -20.28 7.08 16.40
CA PHE A 360 -21.22 6.31 15.60
C PHE A 360 -20.46 5.29 14.75
N ASN A 361 -19.38 5.68 14.06
CA ASN A 361 -18.51 4.72 13.40
C ASN A 361 -17.94 3.71 14.39
N PHE A 362 -17.46 4.10 15.56
CA PHE A 362 -16.96 3.17 16.57
C PHE A 362 -18.02 2.14 17.01
N VAL A 363 -19.26 2.58 17.23
CA VAL A 363 -20.41 1.73 17.60
C VAL A 363 -20.87 0.87 16.43
N THR A 364 -21.07 1.42 15.22
CA THR A 364 -21.53 0.66 14.06
C THR A 364 -20.45 -0.26 13.49
N THR A 365 -19.17 0.12 13.63
CA THR A 365 -18.05 -0.76 13.30
C THR A 365 -18.06 -1.95 14.25
N ARG A 366 -18.45 -1.81 15.52
CA ARG A 366 -18.68 -2.96 16.44
C ARG A 366 -19.88 -3.84 16.03
N HIS A 367 -20.81 -3.34 15.22
CA HIS A 367 -22.00 -4.09 14.76
C HIS A 367 -21.87 -4.64 13.32
N GLY A 368 -20.64 -4.81 12.80
CA GLY A 368 -20.40 -5.58 11.56
C GLY A 368 -20.86 -4.93 10.25
N ALA A 369 -21.28 -3.66 10.25
CA ALA A 369 -21.63 -2.99 9.00
C ALA A 369 -20.36 -2.80 8.14
N ALA A 370 -20.33 -3.40 6.94
CA ALA A 370 -19.26 -3.25 5.95
C ALA A 370 -19.25 -1.82 5.33
N ARG A 371 -19.02 -0.80 6.16
CA ARG A 371 -18.97 0.62 5.79
C ARG A 371 -17.55 1.15 5.61
N ASN A 372 -16.51 0.32 5.82
CA ASN A 372 -15.15 0.75 5.61
C ASN A 372 -14.82 0.74 4.12
N ARG A 373 -15.10 1.87 3.47
CA ARG A 373 -14.82 2.11 2.05
C ARG A 373 -13.38 1.77 1.68
N VAL A 374 -12.43 2.10 2.55
CA VAL A 374 -10.99 1.87 2.31
C VAL A 374 -10.72 0.38 2.22
N ALA A 375 -11.06 -0.39 3.26
CA ALA A 375 -10.83 -1.83 3.27
C ALA A 375 -11.54 -2.56 2.11
N ARG A 376 -12.67 -2.04 1.63
CA ARG A 376 -13.35 -2.60 0.45
C ARG A 376 -12.61 -2.30 -0.85
N ASN A 377 -12.15 -1.06 -1.04
CA ASN A 377 -11.35 -0.71 -2.21
C ASN A 377 -10.06 -1.53 -2.26
N ASN A 378 -9.43 -1.75 -1.11
CA ASN A 378 -8.26 -2.61 -1.00
C ASN A 378 -8.59 -4.04 -1.42
N ALA A 379 -9.65 -4.63 -0.85
CA ALA A 379 -10.09 -5.98 -1.22
C ALA A 379 -10.40 -6.11 -2.73
N TYR A 380 -11.00 -5.09 -3.37
CA TYR A 380 -11.19 -5.11 -4.82
C TYR A 380 -9.89 -5.03 -5.61
N SER A 381 -8.91 -4.29 -5.12
CA SER A 381 -7.59 -4.14 -5.77
C SER A 381 -6.81 -5.45 -5.67
N GLU A 382 -6.79 -6.07 -4.49
CA GLU A 382 -6.18 -7.38 -4.22
C GLU A 382 -6.78 -8.48 -5.11
N VAL A 383 -8.11 -8.51 -5.29
CA VAL A 383 -8.74 -9.51 -6.19
C VAL A 383 -8.34 -9.29 -7.63
N ARG A 384 -8.33 -8.04 -8.11
CA ARG A 384 -7.93 -7.74 -9.51
C ARG A 384 -6.52 -8.22 -9.77
N GLU A 385 -5.63 -7.97 -8.84
CA GLU A 385 -4.26 -8.44 -8.93
C GLU A 385 -4.16 -9.96 -8.88
N TRP A 386 -4.88 -10.62 -7.97
CA TRP A 386 -4.94 -12.08 -7.94
C TRP A 386 -5.42 -12.67 -9.27
N LEU A 387 -6.48 -12.12 -9.86
CA LEU A 387 -6.98 -12.55 -11.17
C LEU A 387 -5.95 -12.36 -12.29
N ALA A 388 -5.18 -11.27 -12.21
CA ALA A 388 -4.15 -10.94 -13.20
C ALA A 388 -2.91 -11.85 -13.05
N LEU A 389 -2.53 -12.22 -11.83
CA LEU A 389 -1.26 -12.90 -11.56
C LEU A 389 -1.36 -14.41 -11.39
N ASP A 390 -2.52 -14.97 -11.00
CA ASP A 390 -2.64 -16.40 -10.73
C ASP A 390 -2.86 -17.21 -12.02
N PRO A 391 -1.86 -17.98 -12.51
CA PRO A 391 -2.03 -18.78 -13.72
C PRO A 391 -2.85 -20.05 -13.49
N LYS A 392 -3.08 -20.46 -12.24
CA LYS A 392 -3.79 -21.71 -11.89
C LYS A 392 -5.30 -21.58 -11.96
N LEU A 393 -5.82 -20.35 -11.92
CA LEU A 393 -7.25 -20.10 -12.01
C LEU A 393 -7.79 -20.49 -13.40
N ASP A 394 -8.94 -21.17 -13.42
CA ASP A 394 -9.64 -21.52 -14.65
C ASP A 394 -9.88 -20.22 -15.49
N PRO A 395 -9.45 -20.18 -16.77
CA PRO A 395 -9.59 -18.99 -17.60
C PRO A 395 -11.04 -18.55 -17.81
N ASP A 396 -12.02 -19.47 -17.74
CA ASP A 396 -13.43 -19.14 -17.90
C ASP A 396 -13.98 -18.49 -16.62
N LEU A 397 -13.59 -19.01 -15.46
CA LEU A 397 -13.91 -18.39 -14.17
C LEU A 397 -13.28 -17.01 -14.03
N ARG A 398 -12.00 -16.87 -14.43
CA ARG A 398 -11.29 -15.59 -14.43
C ARG A 398 -12.05 -14.55 -15.22
N ARG A 399 -12.41 -14.85 -16.47
CA ARG A 399 -13.16 -13.92 -17.35
C ARG A 399 -14.51 -13.50 -16.75
N GLU A 400 -15.22 -14.43 -16.11
CA GLU A 400 -16.50 -14.12 -15.48
C GLU A 400 -16.34 -13.24 -14.23
N LEU A 401 -15.29 -13.47 -13.43
CA LEU A 401 -14.96 -12.62 -12.28
C LEU A 401 -14.51 -11.22 -12.70
N GLU A 402 -13.62 -11.12 -13.70
CA GLU A 402 -13.17 -9.83 -14.26
C GLU A 402 -14.36 -8.99 -14.74
N LYS A 403 -15.25 -9.59 -15.54
CA LYS A 403 -16.48 -8.95 -16.02
C LYS A 403 -17.35 -8.42 -14.88
N ARG A 404 -17.46 -9.17 -13.79
CA ARG A 404 -18.27 -8.76 -12.62
C ARG A 404 -17.61 -7.66 -11.82
N LEU A 405 -16.31 -7.75 -11.56
CA LEU A 405 -15.55 -6.73 -10.86
C LEU A 405 -15.50 -5.41 -11.65
N GLU A 406 -15.46 -5.48 -12.97
CA GLU A 406 -15.57 -4.30 -13.85
C GLU A 406 -16.93 -3.61 -13.67
N LEU A 407 -18.02 -4.33 -13.45
CA LEU A 407 -19.33 -3.71 -13.20
C LEU A 407 -19.42 -3.01 -11.84
N LEU A 408 -18.73 -3.54 -10.82
CA LEU A 408 -18.76 -3.04 -9.43
C LEU A 408 -17.96 -1.76 -9.22
N SER A 409 -17.18 -1.43 -10.22
CA SER A 409 -16.18 -0.40 -10.18
C SER A 409 -16.86 0.99 -10.29
N ILE A 410 -16.81 1.78 -9.20
CA ILE A 410 -17.61 3.03 -9.05
C ILE A 410 -16.78 4.31 -9.24
N ASN A 411 -15.44 4.18 -9.13
CA ASN A 411 -14.42 5.16 -9.48
C ASN A 411 -14.51 5.81 -10.89
N PRO A 412 -15.04 7.02 -11.18
CA PRO A 412 -14.99 7.55 -12.56
C PRO A 412 -13.56 7.82 -13.07
N LEU A 413 -12.57 7.89 -12.17
CA LEU A 413 -11.16 8.10 -12.51
C LEU A 413 -10.39 6.79 -12.76
N GLU A 414 -10.98 5.63 -12.46
CA GLU A 414 -10.32 4.32 -12.58
C GLU A 414 -10.18 3.84 -14.03
N ALA A 415 -9.25 2.91 -14.27
CA ALA A 415 -9.15 2.20 -15.55
C ALA A 415 -10.18 1.06 -15.64
N SER A 416 -10.44 0.60 -16.85
CA SER A 416 -10.94 -0.76 -17.08
C SER A 416 -9.76 -1.72 -17.05
N ILE A 417 -9.97 -2.93 -16.53
CA ILE A 417 -8.94 -3.99 -16.41
C ILE A 417 -8.27 -4.24 -17.78
N ALA A 418 -9.06 -4.32 -18.85
CA ALA A 418 -8.55 -4.53 -20.21
C ALA A 418 -7.62 -3.42 -20.73
N ALA A 419 -7.69 -2.21 -20.18
CA ALA A 419 -6.84 -1.08 -20.58
C ALA A 419 -5.59 -0.92 -19.69
N GLU A 420 -5.56 -1.56 -18.52
CA GLU A 420 -4.50 -1.39 -17.52
C GLU A 420 -3.13 -1.83 -18.05
N ALA A 421 -3.07 -2.94 -18.78
CA ALA A 421 -1.84 -3.44 -19.39
C ALA A 421 -1.21 -2.43 -20.36
N ASP A 422 -2.01 -1.87 -21.26
CA ASP A 422 -1.59 -0.86 -22.23
C ASP A 422 -1.18 0.45 -21.55
N ILE A 423 -1.96 0.88 -20.54
CA ILE A 423 -1.66 2.06 -19.74
C ILE A 423 -0.32 1.89 -19.02
N ALA A 424 -0.10 0.71 -18.44
CA ALA A 424 1.10 0.38 -17.70
C ALA A 424 2.35 0.45 -18.57
N ARG A 425 2.32 -0.16 -19.76
CA ARG A 425 3.45 -0.11 -20.71
C ARG A 425 3.77 1.32 -21.13
N ARG A 426 2.75 2.14 -21.40
CA ARG A 426 2.94 3.56 -21.79
C ARG A 426 3.45 4.42 -20.63
N GLN A 427 2.92 4.23 -19.42
CA GLN A 427 3.39 4.94 -18.22
C GLN A 427 4.83 4.58 -17.88
N TYR A 428 5.21 3.30 -18.01
CA TYR A 428 6.57 2.86 -17.82
C TYR A 428 7.52 3.45 -18.88
N ALA A 429 7.13 3.42 -20.15
CA ALA A 429 7.91 4.07 -21.22
C ALA A 429 8.04 5.59 -20.98
N ALA A 430 6.99 6.25 -20.46
CA ALA A 430 7.06 7.65 -20.07
C ALA A 430 7.96 7.89 -18.84
N LEU A 431 8.02 6.93 -17.90
CA LEU A 431 8.95 6.97 -16.77
C LEU A 431 10.40 6.89 -17.24
N LEU A 432 10.73 5.95 -18.14
CA LEU A 432 12.08 5.82 -18.68
C LEU A 432 12.50 7.09 -19.44
N LYS A 433 11.63 7.65 -20.28
CA LYS A 433 11.89 8.95 -20.93
C LYS A 433 12.13 10.08 -19.92
N TYR A 434 11.38 10.08 -18.81
CA TYR A 434 11.57 11.05 -17.73
C TYR A 434 12.87 10.80 -16.94
N ALA A 435 13.32 9.55 -16.88
CA ALA A 435 14.59 9.14 -16.30
C ALA A 435 15.79 9.60 -17.13
N ASP A 436 15.68 9.48 -18.45
CA ASP A 436 16.73 9.87 -19.41
C ASP A 436 16.84 11.39 -19.62
N ASP A 437 15.78 12.16 -19.32
CA ASP A 437 15.78 13.61 -19.46
C ASP A 437 16.67 14.26 -18.38
N PRO A 438 17.75 14.99 -18.73
CA PRO A 438 18.61 15.67 -17.77
C PRO A 438 17.86 16.69 -16.89
N ASN A 439 16.79 17.29 -17.40
CA ASN A 439 15.94 18.21 -16.64
C ASN A 439 14.77 17.50 -15.95
N GLY A 440 14.72 16.17 -16.07
CA GLY A 440 13.63 15.31 -15.65
C GLY A 440 13.82 14.75 -14.24
N LEU A 441 14.01 13.44 -14.15
CA LEU A 441 14.22 12.71 -12.89
C LEU A 441 15.59 13.04 -12.27
N PRO A 442 16.70 13.05 -13.03
CA PRO A 442 18.01 13.56 -12.60
C PRO A 442 17.95 14.82 -11.73
N LYS A 443 17.41 15.91 -12.28
CA LYS A 443 17.28 17.19 -11.58
C LYS A 443 16.40 17.12 -10.33
N ARG A 444 15.37 16.26 -10.35
CA ARG A 444 14.52 16.05 -9.18
C ARG A 444 15.27 15.32 -8.06
N ILE A 445 16.08 14.32 -8.39
CA ILE A 445 16.91 13.59 -7.42
C ILE A 445 17.92 14.55 -6.78
N GLU A 446 18.61 15.36 -7.59
CA GLU A 446 19.55 16.36 -7.09
C GLU A 446 18.87 17.38 -6.16
N HIS A 447 17.70 17.89 -6.53
CA HIS A 447 16.91 18.76 -5.65
C HIS A 447 16.55 18.09 -4.32
N ASP A 448 16.22 16.79 -4.37
CA ASP A 448 15.88 16.03 -3.17
C ASP A 448 17.10 15.74 -2.28
N ARG A 449 18.26 15.47 -2.87
CA ARG A 449 19.55 15.31 -2.16
C ARG A 449 19.95 16.61 -1.47
N ASN A 450 19.82 17.74 -2.15
CA ASN A 450 20.02 19.07 -1.56
C ASN A 450 19.06 19.31 -0.38
N ALA A 451 17.76 19.07 -0.57
CA ALA A 451 16.77 19.25 0.49
C ALA A 451 17.02 18.32 1.70
N GLU A 452 17.58 17.14 1.47
CA GLU A 452 17.97 16.18 2.50
C GLU A 452 19.15 16.69 3.35
N LEU A 453 20.20 17.20 2.73
CA LEU A 453 21.33 17.82 3.44
C LEU A 453 20.91 19.04 4.24
N ILE A 454 20.17 19.96 3.62
CA ILE A 454 19.59 21.13 4.30
C ILE A 454 18.78 20.69 5.52
N ALA A 455 18.04 19.58 5.41
CA ALA A 455 17.24 19.08 6.51
C ALA A 455 18.06 18.45 7.64
N ALA A 456 19.26 17.94 7.34
CA ALA A 456 20.21 17.41 8.31
C ALA A 456 20.94 18.55 9.04
N GLU A 457 21.38 19.59 8.32
CA GLU A 457 22.08 20.74 8.88
C GLU A 457 21.18 21.59 9.81
N HIS A 458 19.89 21.69 9.49
CA HIS A 458 18.99 22.60 10.18
C HIS A 458 18.04 21.93 11.19
N SER A 459 17.99 22.50 12.40
CA SER A 459 17.01 22.12 13.43
C SER A 459 15.56 22.24 12.92
N LEU A 460 14.63 21.48 13.52
CA LEU A 460 13.20 21.52 13.16
C LEU A 460 12.61 22.94 13.17
N LYS A 461 13.07 23.81 14.09
CA LYS A 461 12.63 25.21 14.19
C LYS A 461 13.17 26.06 13.04
N ALA A 462 14.43 25.90 12.68
CA ALA A 462 15.03 26.57 11.53
C ALA A 462 14.31 26.14 10.23
N ARG A 463 14.04 24.85 10.06
CA ARG A 463 13.26 24.32 8.92
C ARG A 463 11.85 24.91 8.79
N ALA A 464 11.12 25.03 9.89
CA ALA A 464 9.80 25.65 9.89
C ALA A 464 9.88 27.14 9.51
N GLY A 465 10.90 27.85 10.01
CA GLY A 465 11.18 29.24 9.64
C GLY A 465 11.47 29.39 8.14
N MET A 466 12.33 28.55 7.58
CA MET A 466 12.72 28.58 6.16
C MET A 466 11.55 28.26 5.21
N ARG A 467 10.70 27.27 5.56
CA ARG A 467 9.46 27.01 4.82
C ARG A 467 8.52 28.20 4.84
N THR A 468 8.37 28.86 5.99
CA THR A 468 7.53 30.05 6.13
C THR A 468 8.09 31.22 5.33
N ALA A 469 9.41 31.45 5.38
CA ALA A 469 10.08 32.49 4.59
C ALA A 469 9.93 32.27 3.08
N ARG A 470 10.02 31.02 2.60
CA ARG A 470 9.79 30.69 1.19
C ARG A 470 8.36 30.97 0.74
N VAL A 471 7.36 30.62 1.56
CA VAL A 471 5.95 30.93 1.28
C VAL A 471 5.70 32.43 1.28
N LEU A 472 6.20 33.15 2.29
CA LEU A 472 6.03 34.59 2.43
C LEU A 472 6.77 35.39 1.34
N SER A 473 7.91 34.89 0.88
CA SER A 473 8.68 35.49 -0.22
C SER A 473 8.19 35.06 -1.61
N LEU A 474 7.06 34.34 -1.72
CA LEU A 474 6.54 33.81 -2.98
C LEU A 474 7.59 32.99 -3.76
N GLY A 475 8.48 32.31 -3.05
CA GLY A 475 9.53 31.48 -3.63
C GLY A 475 10.82 32.20 -4.03
N ILE A 476 10.97 33.50 -3.72
CA ILE A 476 12.19 34.27 -4.01
C ILE A 476 13.36 33.82 -3.11
N TYR A 477 13.08 33.35 -1.90
CA TYR A 477 14.09 32.73 -1.05
C TYR A 477 14.37 31.28 -1.49
N SER A 478 15.56 31.05 -2.05
CA SER A 478 16.15 29.73 -2.31
C SER A 478 17.52 29.64 -1.63
N GLU A 479 17.79 28.50 -0.99
CA GLU A 479 19.13 28.25 -0.45
C GLU A 479 20.12 27.92 -1.57
N PRO A 480 21.41 28.23 -1.39
CA PRO A 480 22.45 27.84 -2.34
C PRO A 480 22.48 26.31 -2.49
N GLU A 481 22.47 25.82 -3.72
CA GLU A 481 22.70 24.40 -4.01
C GLU A 481 24.21 24.13 -3.94
N LEU A 482 24.60 23.04 -3.27
CA LEU A 482 26.00 22.61 -3.21
C LEU A 482 26.44 22.03 -4.56
N PRO A 483 27.74 22.12 -4.91
CA PRO A 483 28.27 21.43 -6.08
C PRO A 483 28.01 19.91 -6.01
N PRO A 484 27.67 19.23 -7.12
CA PRO A 484 27.24 17.82 -7.09
C PRO A 484 28.22 16.85 -6.42
N VAL A 485 29.53 17.07 -6.57
CA VAL A 485 30.56 16.17 -6.00
C VAL A 485 30.66 16.32 -4.48
N GLU A 486 30.65 17.55 -3.98
CA GLU A 486 30.67 17.83 -2.54
C GLU A 486 29.36 17.39 -1.88
N LEU A 487 28.24 17.59 -2.59
CA LEU A 487 26.91 17.14 -2.19
C LEU A 487 26.87 15.64 -1.89
N LEU A 488 27.40 14.82 -2.80
CA LEU A 488 27.36 13.36 -2.67
C LEU A 488 28.19 12.85 -1.49
N ALA A 489 29.40 13.38 -1.30
CA ALA A 489 30.29 12.95 -0.22
C ALA A 489 29.75 13.32 1.17
N GLU A 490 29.15 14.50 1.31
CA GLU A 490 28.53 14.92 2.56
C GLU A 490 27.26 14.11 2.84
N LEU A 491 26.47 13.85 1.80
CA LEU A 491 25.23 13.10 1.94
C LEU A 491 25.50 11.63 2.29
N ASP A 492 26.51 11.01 1.69
CA ASP A 492 26.97 9.67 2.05
C ASP A 492 27.31 9.59 3.54
N ARG A 493 28.14 10.52 4.04
CA ARG A 493 28.52 10.60 5.45
C ARG A 493 27.30 10.72 6.37
N GLU A 494 26.37 11.62 6.07
CA GLU A 494 25.17 11.83 6.90
C GLU A 494 24.25 10.60 6.89
N ARG A 495 24.09 9.93 5.74
CA ARG A 495 23.27 8.73 5.63
C ARG A 495 23.84 7.56 6.42
N ARG A 496 25.15 7.29 6.31
CA ARG A 496 25.85 6.27 7.11
C ARG A 496 25.75 6.57 8.61
N ALA A 497 25.98 7.83 9.00
CA ALA A 497 25.83 8.24 10.40
C ALA A 497 24.40 8.01 10.91
N GLN A 498 23.39 8.33 10.10
CA GLN A 498 22.00 8.05 10.44
C GLN A 498 21.72 6.55 10.55
N HIS A 499 22.25 5.73 9.65
CA HIS A 499 22.13 4.27 9.68
C HIS A 499 22.65 3.70 11.01
N TYR A 500 23.92 3.99 11.33
CA TYR A 500 24.54 3.50 12.57
C TYR A 500 23.82 4.00 13.83
N ARG A 501 23.34 5.25 13.82
CA ARG A 501 22.52 5.78 14.91
C ARG A 501 21.23 4.99 15.13
N GLN A 502 20.50 4.68 14.05
CA GLN A 502 19.26 3.90 14.15
C GLN A 502 19.51 2.46 14.61
N PHE A 503 20.61 1.86 14.16
CA PHE A 503 21.05 0.56 14.65
C PHE A 503 21.31 0.59 16.17
N LEU A 504 22.11 1.54 16.66
CA LEU A 504 22.40 1.65 18.10
C LEU A 504 21.15 1.99 18.94
N GLU A 505 20.21 2.78 18.41
CA GLU A 505 18.91 3.01 19.07
C GLU A 505 18.12 1.71 19.24
N THR A 506 18.15 0.83 18.23
CA THR A 506 17.52 -0.49 18.28
C THR A 506 18.20 -1.39 19.30
N VAL A 507 19.54 -1.38 19.34
CA VAL A 507 20.33 -2.12 20.33
C VAL A 507 19.95 -1.69 21.75
N VAL A 508 19.92 -0.38 22.03
CA VAL A 508 19.53 0.16 23.35
C VAL A 508 18.08 -0.18 23.71
N ALA A 509 17.17 -0.25 22.72
CA ALA A 509 15.77 -0.58 22.95
C ALA A 509 15.53 -2.08 23.27
N SER A 510 16.45 -2.97 22.89
CA SER A 510 16.25 -4.42 22.95
C SER A 510 16.39 -5.05 24.35
N GLY A 511 16.93 -4.31 25.33
CA GLY A 511 16.99 -4.75 26.73
C GLY A 511 18.37 -4.57 27.39
N PRO A 512 18.54 -4.97 28.67
CA PRO A 512 19.67 -4.56 29.49
C PRO A 512 21.02 -5.23 29.19
N GLN A 513 21.06 -6.36 28.47
CA GLN A 513 22.30 -7.06 28.11
C GLN A 513 22.43 -7.16 26.59
N THR A 514 23.17 -6.23 25.99
CA THR A 514 23.29 -6.09 24.53
C THR A 514 24.03 -7.26 23.88
N GLU A 515 25.03 -7.81 24.56
CA GLU A 515 25.88 -8.91 24.06
C GLU A 515 25.18 -10.28 23.97
N VAL A 516 24.03 -10.44 24.62
CA VAL A 516 23.24 -11.68 24.57
C VAL A 516 22.35 -11.73 23.33
N VAL A 517 21.87 -10.57 22.87
CA VAL A 517 20.89 -10.45 21.78
C VAL A 517 21.55 -10.05 20.46
N TRP A 518 22.66 -9.31 20.51
CA TRP A 518 23.29 -8.71 19.33
C TRP A 518 24.74 -9.14 19.14
N ASN A 519 25.16 -9.17 17.88
CA ASN A 519 26.57 -9.34 17.53
C ASN A 519 27.38 -8.10 17.96
N THR A 520 28.35 -8.30 18.87
CA THR A 520 29.19 -7.22 19.43
C THR A 520 30.10 -6.58 18.38
N ASP A 521 30.53 -7.32 17.36
CA ASP A 521 31.38 -6.76 16.29
C ASP A 521 30.62 -5.71 15.47
N ARG A 522 29.34 -5.95 15.20
CA ARG A 522 28.45 -4.98 14.52
C ARG A 522 28.20 -3.72 15.37
N ILE A 523 28.16 -3.87 16.70
CA ILE A 523 28.09 -2.72 17.63
C ILE A 523 29.37 -1.89 17.54
N LYS A 524 30.54 -2.54 17.59
CA LYS A 524 31.84 -1.87 17.48
C LYS A 524 31.96 -1.12 16.14
N GLU A 525 31.56 -1.77 15.05
CA GLU A 525 31.50 -1.17 13.71
C GLU A 525 30.63 0.10 13.69
N ALA A 526 29.41 0.01 14.21
CA ALA A 526 28.50 1.16 14.23
C ALA A 526 29.00 2.33 15.08
N VAL A 527 29.64 2.05 16.22
CA VAL A 527 30.24 3.08 17.07
C VAL A 527 31.42 3.76 16.36
N ASN A 528 32.30 2.98 15.71
CA ASN A 528 33.41 3.52 14.94
C ASN A 528 32.94 4.33 13.74
N GLY A 529 31.91 3.86 13.02
CA GLY A 529 31.32 4.57 11.89
C GLY A 529 30.70 5.92 12.29
N LEU A 530 30.04 5.97 13.45
CA LEU A 530 29.56 7.24 14.03
C LEU A 530 30.70 8.18 14.43
N ALA A 531 31.77 7.65 15.03
CA ALA A 531 32.94 8.44 15.40
C ALA A 531 33.62 9.05 14.16
N ALA A 532 33.75 8.28 13.08
CA ALA A 532 34.34 8.72 11.82
C ALA A 532 33.50 9.80 11.11
N SER A 533 32.18 9.75 11.26
CA SER A 533 31.26 10.70 10.63
C SER A 533 31.13 12.03 11.41
N GLY A 534 31.67 12.10 12.63
CA GLY A 534 31.46 13.18 13.57
C GLY A 534 30.29 12.90 14.51
N LEU A 535 30.57 12.86 15.81
CA LEU A 535 29.56 12.59 16.82
C LEU A 535 28.80 13.87 17.17
N GLY A 536 27.52 13.94 16.81
CA GLY A 536 26.61 14.94 17.38
C GLY A 536 26.25 14.61 18.84
N THR A 537 25.74 15.60 19.60
CA THR A 537 25.35 15.44 21.02
C THR A 537 24.41 14.24 21.25
N ARG A 538 23.47 13.99 20.34
CA ARG A 538 22.54 12.86 20.43
C ARG A 538 23.23 11.51 20.20
N SER A 539 24.18 11.44 19.27
CA SER A 539 24.92 10.21 18.99
C SER A 539 25.85 9.87 20.16
N ALA A 540 26.49 10.88 20.77
CA ALA A 540 27.29 10.70 21.99
C ALA A 540 26.48 10.10 23.15
N GLN A 541 25.27 10.62 23.40
CA GLN A 541 24.36 10.07 24.42
C GLN A 541 23.95 8.62 24.14
N LEU A 542 23.85 8.22 22.87
CA LEU A 542 23.55 6.83 22.51
C LEU A 542 24.75 5.92 22.76
N VAL A 543 25.95 6.34 22.34
CA VAL A 543 27.20 5.60 22.59
C VAL A 543 27.43 5.43 24.09
N GLU A 544 27.18 6.47 24.90
CA GLU A 544 27.27 6.39 26.36
C GLU A 544 26.29 5.37 26.97
N ARG A 545 25.04 5.31 26.48
CA ARG A 545 24.09 4.29 26.92
C ARG A 545 24.55 2.88 26.55
N VAL A 546 25.04 2.68 25.32
CA VAL A 546 25.56 1.38 24.87
C VAL A 546 26.74 0.95 25.75
N ARG A 547 27.69 1.86 26.03
CA ARG A 547 28.81 1.65 26.96
C ARG A 547 28.35 1.17 28.34
N ASN A 548 27.31 1.79 28.88
CA ASN A 548 26.77 1.47 30.20
C ASN A 548 26.01 0.14 30.24
N MET A 549 25.50 -0.33 29.09
CA MET A 549 24.71 -1.57 28.98
C MET A 549 25.55 -2.80 28.62
N THR A 550 26.66 -2.62 27.90
CA THR A 550 27.54 -3.74 27.53
C THR A 550 28.46 -4.13 28.68
N THR A 551 28.76 -5.42 28.85
CA THR A 551 29.80 -5.89 29.79
C THR A 551 31.09 -6.28 29.10
N ASP A 552 31.04 -6.53 27.78
CA ASP A 552 32.21 -6.71 26.93
C ASP A 552 33.19 -5.53 27.02
N ARG A 553 34.44 -5.84 27.40
CA ARG A 553 35.49 -4.86 27.62
C ARG A 553 35.91 -4.19 26.31
N ASP A 554 36.03 -4.95 25.24
CA ASP A 554 36.47 -4.43 23.94
C ASP A 554 35.48 -3.42 23.38
N THR A 555 34.17 -3.71 23.50
CA THR A 555 33.11 -2.78 23.08
C THR A 555 33.10 -1.51 23.94
N ARG A 556 33.36 -1.59 25.26
CA ARG A 556 33.51 -0.40 26.11
C ARG A 556 34.71 0.45 25.69
N ASP A 557 35.85 -0.17 25.43
CA ASP A 557 37.07 0.53 25.02
C ASP A 557 36.89 1.23 23.65
N VAL A 558 36.05 0.68 22.75
CA VAL A 558 35.64 1.36 21.51
C VAL A 558 34.75 2.56 21.79
N CYS A 559 33.77 2.43 22.68
CA CYS A 559 32.88 3.53 23.05
C CYS A 559 33.64 4.67 23.73
N ASP A 560 34.58 4.36 24.62
CA ASP A 560 35.37 5.35 25.34
C ASP A 560 36.25 6.17 24.39
N ARG A 561 36.94 5.50 23.45
CA ARG A 561 37.70 6.19 22.40
C ARG A 561 36.82 7.08 21.51
N ALA A 562 35.63 6.61 21.16
CA ALA A 562 34.69 7.39 20.36
C ALA A 562 34.24 8.67 21.10
N LEU A 563 33.96 8.57 22.40
CA LEU A 563 33.56 9.71 23.23
C LEU A 563 34.70 10.69 23.51
N GLU A 564 35.92 10.20 23.76
CA GLU A 564 37.11 11.04 23.97
C GLU A 564 37.40 11.94 22.75
N ASN A 565 37.23 11.41 21.53
CA ASN A 565 37.43 12.18 20.31
C ASN A 565 36.44 13.35 20.15
N LEU A 566 35.28 13.30 20.81
CA LEU A 566 34.29 14.37 20.81
C LEU A 566 34.67 15.53 21.73
N ASP A 567 35.21 15.23 22.91
CA ASP A 567 35.63 16.25 23.89
C ASP A 567 36.82 17.07 23.37
N VAL A 568 37.71 16.45 22.58
CA VAL A 568 38.84 17.13 21.94
C VAL A 568 38.38 18.07 20.81
N GLY A 569 37.31 17.71 20.08
CA GLY A 569 36.74 18.52 19.00
C GLY A 569 35.89 19.71 19.48
N ALA A 570 35.28 19.63 20.67
CA ALA A 570 34.49 20.72 21.25
C ALA A 570 35.34 21.83 21.92
N GLY A 571 36.65 21.59 22.09
CA GLY A 571 37.61 22.54 22.65
C GLY A 571 38.36 23.40 21.62
N GLN A 572 38.07 23.23 20.33
CA GLN A 572 38.51 24.09 19.22
C GLN A 572 37.31 24.87 18.67
#